data_AF-A0A1G8BDS1-F1
#
_entry.id   AF-A0A1G8BDS1-F1
#
_cell.length_a   1.000
_cell.length_b   1.000
_cell.length_c   1.000
_cell.angle_alpha   90.00
_cell.angle_beta   90.00
_cell.angle_gamma   90.00
#
_symmetry.space_group_name_H-M   'P 1'
#
loop_
_entity.id
_entity.type
_entity.pdbx_description
1 polymer ?
#
loop_
_entity_poly.entity_id
_entity_poly.type
_entity_poly.pdbx_seq_one_letter_code
_entity_poly.pdbx_strand_id
1 'polypeptide(L)' 'MPSLEEFLYICEYLNVTPKAFFDESEAEPILIQKALDGLHGLPDKDLLMLIGLIERFKEGKSK' A
#
# COMPACT_ATOMS: atom_id res chain seq x y z
N MET A 1 -19.20 -17.54 4.31
CA MET A 1 -18.44 -16.32 4.63
C MET A 1 -17.71 -16.57 5.94
N PRO A 2 -16.47 -16.11 6.09
CA PRO A 2 -15.80 -16.12 7.39
C PRO A 2 -16.63 -15.34 8.41
N SER A 3 -16.49 -15.67 9.68
CA SER A 3 -16.98 -14.83 10.77
C SER A 3 -16.28 -13.46 10.76
N LEU A 4 -16.85 -12.47 11.46
CA LEU A 4 -16.23 -11.16 11.57
C LEU A 4 -14.85 -11.23 12.25
N GLU A 5 -14.68 -12.12 13.22
CA GLU A 5 -13.41 -12.34 13.91
C GLU A 5 -12.36 -12.94 12.99
N GLU A 6 -12.72 -13.98 12.22
CA GLU A 6 -11.82 -14.56 11.21
C GLU A 6 -11.46 -13.55 10.12
N PHE A 7 -12.41 -12.70 9.70
CA PHE A 7 -12.16 -11.63 8.75
C PHE A 7 -11.15 -10.60 9.29
N LEU A 8 -11.32 -10.13 10.53
CA LEU A 8 -10.38 -9.20 11.16
C LEU A 8 -8.99 -9.82 11.32
N TYR A 9 -8.92 -11.10 11.68
CA TYR A 9 -7.65 -11.83 11.71
C TYR A 9 -6.97 -11.89 10.34
N ILE A 10 -7.72 -12.12 9.26
CA ILE A 10 -7.18 -12.07 7.89
C ILE A 10 -6.63 -10.67 7.55
N CYS A 11 -7.37 -9.61 7.90
CA CYS A 11 -6.91 -8.23 7.72
C CYS A 11 -5.60 -7.96 8.47
N GLU A 12 -5.50 -8.38 9.74
CA GLU A 12 -4.28 -8.26 10.53
C GLU A 12 -3.12 -9.06 9.92
N TYR A 13 -3.36 -10.31 9.52
CA TYR A 13 -2.35 -11.18 8.93
C TYR A 13 -1.78 -10.61 7.62
N LEU A 14 -2.65 -10.08 6.75
CA LEU A 14 -2.25 -9.45 5.50
C LEU A 14 -1.71 -8.03 5.69
N ASN A 15 -1.79 -7.51 6.92
CA ASN A 15 -1.46 -6.14 7.28
C ASN A 15 -2.18 -5.11 6.38
N VAL A 16 -3.49 -5.30 6.19
CA VAL A 16 -4.36 -4.39 5.44
C VAL A 16 -5.53 -3.95 6.29
N THR A 17 -6.01 -2.73 6.08
CA THR A 17 -7.24 -2.28 6.74
C THR A 17 -8.47 -2.96 6.12
N PRO A 18 -9.57 -3.16 6.87
CA PRO A 18 -10.83 -3.67 6.31
C PRO A 18 -11.33 -2.89 5.11
N LYS A 19 -11.13 -1.56 5.11
CA LYS A 19 -11.48 -0.69 3.99
C LYS A 19 -10.68 -1.06 2.73
N ALA A 20 -9.36 -1.21 2.85
CA ALA A 20 -8.48 -1.56 1.74
C ALA A 20 -8.74 -3.00 1.24
N PHE A 21 -9.14 -3.91 2.12
CA PHE A 21 -9.50 -5.28 1.74
C PHE A 21 -10.69 -5.35 0.77
N PHE A 22 -11.66 -4.45 0.93
CA PHE A 22 -12.85 -4.37 0.07
C PHE A 22 -12.72 -3.35 -1.08
N ASP A 23 -11.57 -2.69 -1.22
CA ASP A 23 -11.37 -1.70 -2.27
C ASP A 23 -10.96 -2.39 -3.58
N GLU A 24 -11.95 -2.72 -4.40
CA GLU A 24 -11.73 -3.32 -5.73
C GLU A 24 -11.11 -2.36 -6.76
N SER A 25 -10.98 -1.07 -6.43
CA SER A 25 -10.35 -0.09 -7.33
C SER A 25 -8.83 -0.09 -7.25
N GLU A 26 -8.27 -0.66 -6.17
CA GLU A 26 -6.83 -0.78 -5.98
C GLU A 26 -6.33 -2.11 -6.58
N ALA A 27 -5.41 -2.03 -7.53
CA ALA A 27 -4.96 -3.22 -8.27
C ALA A 27 -4.11 -4.16 -7.40
N GLU A 28 -3.34 -3.60 -6.46
CA GLU A 28 -2.39 -4.35 -5.62
C GLU A 28 -2.39 -3.83 -4.17
N PRO A 29 -3.52 -3.93 -3.44
CA PRO A 29 -3.71 -3.25 -2.15
C PRO A 29 -2.70 -3.67 -1.07
N ILE A 30 -2.25 -4.93 -1.10
CA ILE A 30 -1.23 -5.44 -0.16
C ILE A 30 0.13 -4.78 -0.41
N LEU A 31 0.54 -4.62 -1.67
CA LEU A 31 1.82 -3.99 -2.01
C LEU A 31 1.79 -2.50 -1.70
N ILE A 32 0.67 -1.83 -1.98
CA ILE A 32 0.47 -0.42 -1.65
C ILE A 32 0.53 -0.21 -0.14
N GLN A 33 -0.18 -1.02 0.64
CA GLN A 33 -0.16 -0.89 2.10
C GLN A 33 1.25 -1.15 2.67
N LYS A 34 1.94 -2.18 2.19
CA LYS A 34 3.33 -2.46 2.59
C LYS A 34 4.27 -1.30 2.25
N ALA A 35 4.06 -0.63 1.11
CA ALA A 35 4.81 0.57 0.77
C ALA A 35 4.50 1.69 1.76
N LEU A 36 3.23 1.99 2.01
CA LEU A 36 2.79 3.02 2.97
C LEU A 36 3.38 2.79 4.36
N ASP A 37 3.36 1.56 4.86
CA ASP A 37 3.93 1.22 6.17
C ASP A 37 5.45 1.45 6.20
N GLY A 38 6.14 1.14 5.10
CA GLY A 38 7.58 1.41 4.95
C GLY A 38 7.92 2.90 4.84
N LEU A 39 6.96 3.75 4.44
CA LEU A 39 7.14 5.20 4.39
C LEU A 39 6.98 5.84 5.78
N HIS A 40 6.22 5.22 6.69
CA HIS A 40 6.00 5.76 8.03
C HIS A 40 7.33 5.86 8.81
N GLY A 41 7.66 7.07 9.27
CA GLY A 41 8.86 7.34 10.07
C GLY A 41 10.12 7.63 9.25
N LEU A 42 10.04 7.65 7.91
CA LEU A 42 11.15 8.13 7.08
C LEU A 42 11.29 9.66 7.20
N PRO A 43 12.53 10.19 7.18
CA PRO A 43 12.75 11.63 7.14
C PRO A 43 12.41 12.20 5.75
N ASP A 44 12.06 13.49 5.70
CA ASP A 44 11.63 14.19 4.49
C ASP A 44 12.55 13.97 3.28
N LYS A 45 13.87 13.96 3.50
CA LYS A 45 14.86 13.76 2.42
C LYS A 45 14.69 12.42 1.69
N ASP A 46 14.30 11.37 2.43
CA ASP A 46 14.19 10.01 1.89
C ASP A 46 12.81 9.84 1.22
N LEU A 47 11.77 10.44 1.79
CA LEU A 47 10.45 10.55 1.16
C LEU A 47 10.53 11.28 -0.19
N LEU A 48 11.23 12.41 -0.25
CA LEU A 48 11.44 13.16 -1.49
C LEU A 48 12.18 12.34 -2.55
N MET A 49 13.17 11.53 -2.15
CA MET A 49 13.87 10.62 -3.06
C MET A 49 12.93 9.57 -3.64
N LEU A 50 12.10 8.95 -2.81
CA LEU A 50 11.13 7.94 -3.24
C LEU A 50 10.08 8.53 -4.20
N ILE A 51 9.58 9.74 -3.91
CA ILE A 51 8.67 10.46 -4.81
C ILE A 51 9.34 10.71 -6.17
N GLY A 52 10.60 11.17 -6.18
CA GLY A 52 11.34 11.37 -7.42
C GLY A 52 11.52 10.09 -8.24
N LEU A 53 11.73 8.95 -7.59
CA LEU A 53 11.80 7.65 -8.26
C LEU A 53 10.45 7.23 -8.87
N ILE A 54 9.34 7.45 -8.15
CA ILE A 54 7.98 7.17 -8.63
C ILE A 54 7.67 8.00 -9.88
N GLU A 55 7.95 9.31 -9.85
CA GLU A 55 7.71 10.19 -10.99
C GLU A 55 8.56 9.77 -12.20
N ARG A 56 9.84 9.44 -12.00
CA ARG A 56 10.69 8.91 -13.07
C ARG A 56 10.13 7.61 -13.68
N PHE A 57 9.56 6.72 -12.87
CA PHE A 57 8.93 5.50 -13.38
C PHE A 57 7.64 5.77 -14.15
N LYS A 58 6.88 6.80 -13.80
CA LYS A 58 5.69 7.21 -14.57
C LYS A 58 6.08 7.77 -15.94
N GLU A 59 7.12 8.60 -16.01
CA GLU A 59 7.64 9.15 -17.27
C GLU A 59 8.08 8.04 -18.25
N GLY A 60 8.71 6.99 -17.73
CA GLY A 60 9.14 5.84 -18.52
C GLY A 60 8.00 4.99 -19.11
N LYS A 61 6.75 5.15 -18.62
CA LYS A 61 5.55 4.46 -19.13
C LYS A 61 4.84 5.22 -20.25
N SER A 62 5.24 6.46 -20.55
CA SER A 62 4.65 7.28 -21.62
C SER A 62 5.39 7.19 -22.97
N LYS A 63 6.15 6.11 -23.20
CA LYS A 63 6.77 5.79 -24.50
C LYS A 63 6.22 4.49 -25.08
#